data_AF-A0A2S4ANG8-F1
#
_entry.id   AF-A0A2S4ANG8-F1
#
_cell.length_a   1.000
_cell.length_b   1.000
_cell.length_c   1.000
_cell.angle_alpha   90.00
_cell.angle_beta   90.00
_cell.angle_gamma   90.00
#
_symmetry.space_group_name_H-M   'P 1'
#
loop_
_entity.id
_entity.type
_entity.pdbx_description
1 polymer ?
#
loop_
_entity_poly.entity_id
_entity_poly.type
_entity_poly.pdbx_seq_one_letter_code
_entity_poly.pdbx_strand_id
1 'polypeptide(L)' 'MKQMTFADAEYAGKRKQTRKELFLIEMDRVVPWKGLIALIEPHYPKGEGGRPAYPLMAMLRVHLMQNW' A
#
# COMPACT_ATOMS: atom_id res chain seq x y z
N MET A 1 -33.89 22.84 3.31
CA MET A 1 -33.10 21.97 2.41
C MET A 1 -31.82 22.71 2.05
N LYS A 2 -30.65 22.07 2.14
CA LYS A 2 -29.37 22.69 1.75
C LYS A 2 -29.09 22.32 0.29
N GLN A 3 -29.14 23.28 -0.62
CA GLN A 3 -28.90 23.06 -2.05
C GLN A 3 -27.41 22.77 -2.25
N MET A 4 -27.08 21.58 -2.75
CA MET A 4 -25.71 21.23 -3.12
C MET A 4 -25.34 21.94 -4.42
N THR A 5 -24.18 22.57 -4.45
CA THR A 5 -23.66 23.20 -5.66
C THR A 5 -23.04 22.16 -6.59
N PHE A 6 -22.85 22.50 -7.87
CA PHE A 6 -22.16 21.60 -8.82
C PHE A 6 -20.75 21.22 -8.34
N ALA A 7 -20.05 22.13 -7.66
CA ALA A 7 -18.77 21.85 -7.04
C ALA A 7 -18.91 20.82 -5.90
N ASP A 8 -19.94 20.94 -5.06
CA ASP A 8 -20.20 19.96 -3.98
C ASP A 8 -20.50 18.56 -4.55
N ALA A 9 -21.24 18.47 -5.65
CA ALA A 9 -21.54 17.20 -6.33
C ALA A 9 -20.32 16.59 -7.01
N GLU A 10 -19.45 17.41 -7.61
CA GLU A 10 -18.19 16.96 -8.22
C GLU A 10 -17.20 16.44 -7.17
N TYR A 11 -17.15 17.09 -6.01
CA TYR A 11 -16.29 16.67 -4.89
C TYR A 11 -16.88 15.53 -4.06
N ALA A 12 -18.20 15.34 -4.05
CA ALA A 12 -18.85 14.25 -3.30
C ALA A 12 -18.39 12.85 -3.74
N GLY A 13 -18.01 12.68 -5.01
CA GLY A 13 -17.45 11.43 -5.53
C GLY A 13 -15.92 11.33 -5.46
N LYS A 14 -15.21 12.45 -5.27
CA LYS A 14 -13.74 12.48 -5.18
C LYS A 14 -13.30 12.12 -3.77
N ARG A 15 -13.11 10.82 -3.52
CA ARG A 15 -12.43 10.36 -2.31
C ARG A 15 -11.05 11.04 -2.25
N LYS A 16 -10.84 11.89 -1.24
CA LYS A 16 -9.54 12.50 -0.97
C LYS A 16 -8.52 11.36 -0.82
N GLN A 17 -7.49 11.36 -1.67
CA GLN A 17 -6.39 10.42 -1.53
C GLN A 17 -5.74 10.65 -0.18
N THR A 18 -5.62 9.58 0.59
CA THR A 18 -4.94 9.68 1.88
C THR A 18 -3.44 9.79 1.64
N ARG A 19 -2.75 10.40 2.62
CA ARG A 19 -1.29 10.43 2.65
C ARG A 19 -0.67 9.04 2.40
N LYS A 20 -1.22 8.00 3.05
CA LYS A 20 -0.75 6.61 2.90
C LYS A 20 -0.96 6.05 1.48
N GLU A 21 -2.08 6.39 0.84
CA GLU A 21 -2.34 6.00 -0.54
C GLU A 21 -1.33 6.65 -1.51
N LEU A 22 -1.04 7.94 -1.32
CA LEU A 22 -0.02 8.65 -2.11
C LEU A 22 1.37 8.02 -1.94
N PHE A 23 1.75 7.71 -0.70
CA PHE A 23 3.02 7.06 -0.40
C PHE A 23 3.15 5.70 -1.10
N LEU A 24 2.11 4.86 -1.04
CA LEU A 24 2.12 3.56 -1.73
C LEU A 24 2.24 3.70 -3.26
N ILE A 25 1.58 4.70 -3.85
CA ILE A 25 1.68 4.99 -5.30
C ILE A 25 3.11 5.40 -5.66
N GLU A 26 3.73 6.25 -4.86
CA GLU A 26 5.11 6.71 -5.10
C GLU A 26 6.10 5.54 -4.94
N MET A 27 5.94 4.73 -3.89
CA MET A 27 6.71 3.52 -3.68
C MET A 27 6.67 2.57 -4.88
N ASP A 28 5.50 2.35 -5.48
CA ASP A 28 5.36 1.48 -6.64
C ASP A 28 6.14 1.99 -7.87
N ARG A 29 6.50 3.27 -7.92
CA ARG A 29 7.33 3.85 -8.97
C ARG A 29 8.82 3.82 -8.65
N VAL A 30 9.19 4.09 -7.40
CA VAL A 30 10.60 4.28 -7.01
C VAL A 30 11.28 2.99 -6.54
N VAL A 31 10.54 2.04 -5.97
CA VAL A 31 11.11 0.82 -5.39
C VAL A 31 11.26 -0.25 -6.47
N PRO A 32 12.46 -0.84 -6.65
CA PRO A 32 12.66 -1.95 -7.56
C PRO A 32 12.13 -3.27 -6.96
N TRP A 33 10.81 -3.40 -6.88
CA TRP A 33 10.12 -4.48 -6.16
C TRP A 33 10.59 -5.89 -6.55
N LYS A 34 10.80 -6.16 -7.84
CA LYS A 34 11.24 -7.48 -8.31
C LYS A 34 12.62 -7.86 -7.74
N GLY A 35 13.58 -6.93 -7.79
CA GLY A 35 14.92 -7.16 -7.26
C GLY A 35 14.91 -7.27 -5.74
N LEU A 36 14.15 -6.41 -5.06
CA LEU A 36 14.03 -6.42 -3.61
C LEU A 36 13.42 -7.74 -3.09
N ILE A 37 12.36 -8.22 -3.73
CA ILE A 37 11.71 -9.50 -3.36
C ILE A 37 12.67 -10.66 -3.58
N ALA A 38 13.34 -10.72 -4.74
CA ALA A 38 14.27 -11.81 -5.06
C ALA A 38 15.43 -11.92 -4.04
N LEU A 39 15.87 -10.80 -3.46
CA LEU A 39 16.89 -10.79 -2.41
C LEU A 39 16.37 -11.30 -1.06
N ILE A 40 15.09 -11.08 -0.75
CA ILE A 40 14.53 -11.39 0.57
C ILE A 40 13.85 -12.76 0.60
N GLU A 41 13.28 -13.20 -0.53
CA GLU A 41 12.55 -14.46 -0.66
C GLU A 41 13.29 -15.70 -0.12
N PRO A 42 14.61 -15.87 -0.33
CA PRO A 42 15.35 -17.02 0.22
C PRO A 42 15.39 -17.05 1.75
N HIS A 43 15.26 -15.90 2.40
CA HIS A 43 15.31 -15.73 3.85
C HIS A 43 13.92 -15.59 4.48
N TYR A 44 12.87 -15.46 3.66
CA TYR A 44 11.53 -15.24 4.16
C TYR A 44 10.89 -16.55 4.64
N PRO A 45 10.37 -16.62 5.87
CA PRO A 45 9.79 -17.85 6.40
C PRO A 45 8.58 -18.25 5.56
N LYS A 46 8.59 -19.48 5.05
CA LYS A 46 7.47 -20.04 4.26
C LYS A 46 6.36 -20.66 5.12
N GLY A 47 6.55 -20.69 6.45
CA GLY A 47 5.58 -21.20 7.40
C GLY A 47 5.51 -22.73 7.38
N GLU A 48 6.59 -23.40 7.81
CA GLU A 48 6.57 -24.84 8.02
C GLU A 48 6.04 -25.13 9.43
N GLY A 49 4.74 -25.44 9.54
CA GLY A 49 4.14 -25.97 10.78
C GLY A 49 3.35 -24.98 11.65
N GLY A 50 2.62 -24.02 11.06
CA GLY A 50 1.77 -23.08 11.82
C GLY A 50 0.90 -22.19 10.94
N ARG A 51 0.56 -20.99 11.44
CA ARG A 51 -0.14 -19.98 10.63
C ARG A 51 0.75 -19.60 9.44
N PRO A 52 0.21 -19.59 8.20
CA PRO A 52 0.99 -19.23 7.03
C PRO A 52 1.58 -17.82 7.18
N ALA A 53 2.81 -17.64 6.71
CA ALA A 53 3.43 -16.33 6.67
C ALA A 53 2.61 -15.41 5.75
N TYR A 54 2.54 -14.12 6.11
CA TYR A 54 1.90 -13.14 5.23
C TYR A 54 2.68 -13.02 3.91
N PRO A 55 2.04 -12.61 2.81
CA PRO A 55 2.76 -12.37 1.57
C PRO A 55 3.89 -11.35 1.78
N LEU A 56 5.11 -11.72 1.39
CA LEU A 56 6.31 -10.89 1.55
C LEU A 56 6.10 -9.47 1.03
N MET A 57 5.48 -9.35 -0.14
CA MET A 57 5.20 -8.06 -0.78
C MET A 57 4.27 -7.16 0.06
N ALA A 58 3.27 -7.74 0.72
CA ALA A 58 2.35 -7.01 1.58
C ALA A 58 3.05 -6.59 2.88
N MET A 59 3.86 -7.49 3.47
CA MET A 59 4.65 -7.18 4.66
C MET A 59 5.64 -6.04 4.42
N LEU A 60 6.34 -6.05 3.28
CA LEU A 60 7.27 -4.97 2.94
C LEU A 60 6.56 -3.61 2.80
N ARG A 61 5.42 -3.57 2.10
CA ARG A 61 4.63 -2.34 1.98
C ARG A 61 4.17 -1.81 3.33
N VAL A 62 3.73 -2.70 4.23
CA VAL A 62 3.31 -2.31 5.58
C VAL A 62 4.50 -1.77 6.39
N HIS A 63 5.66 -2.44 6.37
CA HIS A 63 6.84 -1.98 7.09
C HIS A 63 7.29 -0.60 6.59
N LEU A 64 7.38 -0.40 5.28
CA LEU A 64 7.81 0.87 4.71
C LEU A 64 6.81 1.99 5.03
N MET A 65 5.52 1.69 5.02
CA MET A 65 4.47 2.63 5.42
C MET A 65 4.46 2.94 6.92
N GLN A 66 4.88 2.01 7.79
CA GLN A 66 5.02 2.25 9.23
C GLN A 66 6.21 3.14 9.58
N ASN A 67 7.27 3.13 8.76
CA ASN A 67 8.46 3.96 8.94
C ASN A 67 8.34 5.38 8.35
N TRP A 68 7.19 5.69 7.73
CA TRP A 68 6.88 6.99 7.12
C TRP A 68 5.96 7.83 8.00
#